data_AF-A0A3S4UA49-F1
#
_entry.id   AF-A0A3S4UA49-F1
#
_cell.length_a   1.000
_cell.length_b   1.000
_cell.length_c   1.000
_cell.angle_alpha   90.00
_cell.angle_beta   90.00
_cell.angle_gamma   90.00
#
_symmetry.space_group_name_H-M   'P 1'
#
loop_
_entity.id
_entity.type
_entity.pdbx_description
1 polymer ?
#
loop_
_entity_poly.entity_id
_entity_poly.type
_entity_poly.pdbx_seq_one_letter_code
_entity_poly.pdbx_strand_id
1 'polypeptide(L)'
;MRTSQYLFSTLKETPAEAAIVSHQLMLRAGMIRPLAAGLYNWMPTGWRVLRKVEKVIREEMDKSGALEIKMPVVQPAELWQESGRWEQYGPELLRFTDRGERGFVIGPTNEEAITDLMRREITSYRQLPMNLYHIQTKFRDEVRPRFGVMRSREFIMKDAYSFHTDKESLQQTYDVMYQTYSNIFNRLGLDFRAVQADTGSIGGSASHEFQVLANSGEDDVIFSTESDYAANIELAEAVAIGERAAPTKAMELVDTPNAKTIAELVAQFNQPIEKTVKTLIVKGVSEEQPLVALIIRGDHELNEIKAEKLAEVASPFEFADEGEIKAKIGAGVGSLGPVNLNIPVIIDRSVALMSDFSAGANIDGKHYFNINWERDVILPKVADIRNVVEGDPSPDGKGTLLIKRGIEVGHIFQLGKNIPKL
;
A
#
# COMPACT_ATOMS: atom_id res chain seq x y z
N MET A 1 37.86 22.05 5.01
CA MET A 1 37.44 23.12 4.07
C MET A 1 36.96 24.29 4.91
N ARG A 2 37.40 25.53 4.61
CA ARG A 2 36.97 26.72 5.36
C ARG A 2 35.58 27.15 4.90
N THR A 3 34.76 27.70 5.80
CA THR A 3 33.39 28.15 5.49
C THR A 3 33.36 29.23 4.42
N SER A 4 34.38 30.09 4.35
CA SER A 4 34.53 31.14 3.33
C SER A 4 34.71 30.63 1.90
N GLN A 5 35.03 29.35 1.72
CA GLN A 5 35.14 28.68 0.42
C GLN A 5 34.01 27.68 0.17
N TYR A 6 33.01 27.66 1.04
CA TYR A 6 31.88 26.74 0.98
C TYR A 6 30.61 27.52 0.69
N LEU A 7 29.77 27.02 -0.22
CA LEU A 7 28.47 27.63 -0.48
C LEU A 7 27.52 27.33 0.69
N PHE A 8 27.60 28.15 1.73
CA PHE A 8 26.81 28.06 2.94
C PHE A 8 25.57 28.96 2.81
N SER A 9 24.60 28.54 1.99
CA SER A 9 23.36 29.28 1.72
C SER A 9 22.29 28.92 2.75
N THR A 10 22.34 29.50 3.95
CA THR A 10 21.29 29.31 4.96
C THR A 10 20.14 30.28 4.76
N LEU A 11 18.91 29.86 5.09
CA LEU A 11 17.72 30.74 5.08
C LEU A 11 17.29 31.05 6.51
N LYS A 12 17.02 32.33 6.79
CA LYS A 12 16.53 32.78 8.09
C LYS A 12 15.10 32.27 8.34
N GLU A 13 14.25 32.44 7.34
CA GLU A 13 12.83 32.10 7.38
C GLU A 13 12.56 30.77 6.68
N THR A 14 11.56 30.04 7.17
CA THR A 14 11.07 28.82 6.56
C THR A 14 10.21 29.18 5.34
N PRO A 15 10.48 28.64 4.14
CA PRO A 15 9.60 28.82 3.00
C PRO A 15 8.19 28.28 3.28
N ALA A 16 7.15 29.05 2.91
CA ALA A 16 5.76 28.71 3.23
C ALA A 16 5.27 27.39 2.64
N GLU A 17 5.87 26.95 1.54
CA GLU A 17 5.53 25.71 0.82
C GLU A 17 6.05 24.44 1.52
N ALA A 18 6.91 24.56 2.53
CA ALA A 18 7.49 23.42 3.22
C ALA A 18 6.63 22.98 4.41
N ALA A 19 5.78 21.97 4.19
CA ALA A 19 4.86 21.48 5.22
C ALA A 19 5.55 20.73 6.39
N ILE A 20 6.53 19.86 6.10
CA ILE A 20 7.13 18.99 7.12
C ILE A 20 8.49 19.48 7.60
N VAL A 21 8.82 19.14 8.85
CA VAL A 21 10.03 19.62 9.54
C VAL A 21 11.33 19.30 8.80
N SER A 22 11.45 18.09 8.22
CA SER A 22 12.67 17.71 7.48
C SER A 22 12.87 18.59 6.25
N HIS A 23 11.82 18.81 5.45
CA HIS A 23 11.87 19.70 4.28
C HIS A 23 12.21 21.14 4.68
N GLN A 24 11.57 21.67 5.72
CA GLN A 24 11.85 23.02 6.25
C GLN A 24 13.32 23.17 6.66
N LEU A 25 13.85 22.21 7.43
CA LEU A 25 15.23 22.24 7.90
C LEU A 25 16.24 22.05 6.77
N MET A 26 15.99 21.14 5.82
CA MET A 26 16.88 20.93 4.67
C MET A 26 16.98 22.17 3.78
N LEU A 27 15.89 22.93 3.60
CA LEU A 27 15.93 24.22 2.91
C LEU A 27 16.72 25.26 3.72
N ARG A 28 16.41 25.41 5.02
CA ARG A 28 17.04 26.42 5.87
C ARG A 28 18.53 26.18 6.11
N ALA A 29 18.95 24.92 6.21
CA ALA A 29 20.35 24.53 6.34
C ALA A 29 21.13 24.57 5.01
N GLY A 30 20.47 24.93 3.90
CA GLY A 30 21.12 24.98 2.59
C GLY A 30 21.54 23.60 2.09
N MET A 31 20.76 22.55 2.38
CA MET A 31 21.02 21.19 1.92
C MET A 31 20.41 20.92 0.54
N ILE A 32 19.24 21.48 0.27
CA ILE A 32 18.53 21.35 -1.01
C ILE A 32 17.96 22.69 -1.48
N ARG A 33 17.70 22.82 -2.79
CA ARG A 33 16.96 23.94 -3.39
C ARG A 33 15.99 23.44 -4.45
N PRO A 34 14.72 23.87 -4.45
CA PRO A 34 13.78 23.48 -5.50
C PRO A 34 14.25 24.03 -6.86
N LEU A 35 14.12 23.22 -7.90
CA LEU A 35 14.29 23.59 -9.30
C LEU A 35 12.93 23.68 -10.01
N ALA A 36 12.04 22.73 -9.71
CA ALA A 36 10.63 22.71 -10.09
C ALA A 36 9.86 21.86 -9.06
N ALA A 37 8.53 21.72 -9.23
CA ALA A 37 7.73 20.84 -8.38
C ALA A 37 8.31 19.41 -8.36
N GLY A 38 8.69 18.93 -7.19
CA GLY A 38 9.31 17.62 -7.01
C GLY A 38 10.71 17.45 -7.60
N LEU A 39 11.43 18.52 -7.95
CA LEU A 39 12.80 18.47 -8.47
C LEU A 39 13.70 19.34 -7.58
N TYR A 40 14.78 18.76 -7.05
CA TYR A 40 15.63 19.42 -6.06
C TYR A 40 17.11 19.36 -6.45
N ASN A 41 17.78 20.51 -6.37
CA ASN A 41 19.24 20.59 -6.41
C ASN A 41 19.80 20.16 -5.05
N TRP A 42 20.73 19.20 -5.06
CA TRP A 42 21.55 18.87 -3.89
C TRP A 42 22.68 19.89 -3.74
N MET A 43 22.57 20.72 -2.70
CA MET A 43 23.60 21.70 -2.37
C MET A 43 24.81 21.02 -1.71
N PRO A 44 25.99 21.67 -1.62
CA PRO A 44 27.19 21.01 -1.10
C PRO A 44 27.02 20.32 0.26
N THR A 45 26.20 20.86 1.17
CA THR A 45 25.93 20.25 2.49
C THR A 45 25.12 18.98 2.34
N GLY A 46 24.00 19.06 1.63
CA GLY A 46 23.13 17.92 1.37
C GLY A 46 23.85 16.82 0.60
N TRP A 47 24.62 17.20 -0.43
CA TRP A 47 25.41 16.26 -1.23
C TRP A 47 26.42 15.47 -0.39
N ARG A 48 27.10 16.11 0.56
CA ARG A 48 28.01 15.41 1.49
C ARG A 48 27.30 14.42 2.38
N VAL A 49 26.09 14.75 2.85
CA VAL A 49 25.27 13.83 3.66
C VAL A 49 24.81 12.65 2.83
N LEU A 50 24.26 12.90 1.64
CA LEU A 50 23.84 11.86 0.70
C LEU A 50 24.99 10.90 0.37
N ARG A 51 26.20 11.41 0.08
CA ARG A 51 27.37 10.55 -0.17
C ARG A 51 27.80 9.71 1.03
N LYS A 52 27.55 10.15 2.26
CA LYS A 52 27.76 9.32 3.45
C LYS A 52 26.72 8.20 3.54
N VAL A 53 25.46 8.50 3.24
CA VAL A 53 24.37 7.50 3.18
C VAL A 53 24.69 6.45 2.13
N GLU A 54 25.01 6.87 0.90
CA GLU A 54 25.41 5.94 -0.18
C GLU A 54 26.61 5.08 0.19
N LYS A 55 27.59 5.63 0.93
CA LYS A 55 28.75 4.88 1.39
C LYS A 55 28.35 3.77 2.37
N VAL A 56 27.49 4.06 3.33
CA VAL A 56 26.98 3.04 4.28
C VAL A 56 26.22 1.96 3.53
N ILE A 57 25.34 2.34 2.59
CA ILE A 57 24.57 1.39 1.77
C ILE A 57 25.52 0.48 0.99
N ARG A 58 26.49 1.04 0.25
CA ARG A 58 27.46 0.28 -0.54
C ARG A 58 28.27 -0.69 0.32
N GLU A 59 28.77 -0.23 1.46
CA GLU A 59 29.54 -1.10 2.37
C GLU A 59 28.75 -2.31 2.88
N GLU A 60 27.43 -2.17 3.15
CA GLU A 60 26.61 -3.30 3.58
C GLU A 60 26.18 -4.20 2.42
N MET A 61 25.87 -3.64 1.25
CA MET A 61 25.55 -4.41 0.04
C MET A 61 26.75 -5.25 -0.42
N ASP A 62 27.95 -4.67 -0.43
CA ASP A 62 29.19 -5.36 -0.81
C ASP A 62 29.51 -6.49 0.18
N LYS A 63 29.30 -6.27 1.49
CA LYS A 63 29.45 -7.33 2.52
C LYS A 63 28.50 -8.49 2.31
N SER A 64 27.29 -8.25 1.81
CA SER A 64 26.34 -9.32 1.48
C SER A 64 26.67 -10.08 0.19
N GLY A 65 27.73 -9.69 -0.52
CA GLY A 65 28.12 -10.30 -1.79
C GLY A 65 27.33 -9.81 -3.00
N ALA A 66 26.56 -8.72 -2.87
CA ALA A 66 25.90 -8.10 -4.00
C ALA A 66 26.91 -7.30 -4.84
N LEU A 67 26.75 -7.29 -6.15
CA LEU A 67 27.69 -6.64 -7.07
C LEU A 67 27.10 -5.33 -7.59
N GLU A 68 27.83 -4.23 -7.39
CA GLU A 68 27.39 -2.93 -7.90
C GLU A 68 27.61 -2.84 -9.42
N ILE A 69 26.56 -2.47 -10.14
CA ILE A 69 26.57 -2.16 -11.57
C ILE A 69 26.04 -0.75 -11.81
N LYS A 70 26.00 -0.30 -13.07
CA LYS A 70 25.35 0.96 -13.44
C LYS A 70 24.54 0.80 -14.71
N MET A 71 23.23 0.87 -14.59
CA MET A 71 22.32 0.80 -15.74
C MET A 71 21.99 2.21 -16.27
N PRO A 72 21.54 2.32 -17.53
CA PRO A 72 20.95 3.54 -18.07
C PRO A 72 19.67 3.95 -17.32
N VAL A 73 19.41 5.26 -17.23
CA VAL A 73 18.13 5.79 -16.74
C VAL A 73 17.08 5.76 -17.86
N VAL A 74 17.50 6.07 -19.09
CA VAL A 74 16.66 5.98 -20.29
C VAL A 74 16.55 4.52 -20.71
N GLN A 75 15.32 4.02 -20.85
CA GLN A 75 15.05 2.63 -21.22
C GLN A 75 14.15 2.57 -22.47
N PRO A 76 14.40 1.64 -23.41
CA PRO A 76 13.55 1.46 -24.59
C PRO A 76 12.12 1.07 -24.19
N ALA A 77 11.11 1.61 -24.89
CA ALA A 77 9.71 1.29 -24.63
C ALA A 77 9.39 -0.20 -24.81
N GLU A 78 10.10 -0.88 -25.72
CA GLU A 78 9.89 -2.29 -26.04
C GLU A 78 10.03 -3.19 -24.82
N LEU A 79 11.00 -2.90 -23.93
CA LEU A 79 11.20 -3.68 -22.71
C LEU A 79 9.98 -3.61 -21.76
N TRP A 80 9.35 -2.44 -21.67
CA TRP A 80 8.16 -2.20 -20.84
C TRP A 80 6.89 -2.75 -21.50
N GLN A 81 6.86 -2.81 -22.82
CA GLN A 81 5.79 -3.45 -23.58
C GLN A 81 5.87 -4.97 -23.45
N GLU A 82 7.08 -5.55 -23.49
CA GLU A 82 7.32 -6.98 -23.23
C GLU A 82 6.74 -7.39 -21.87
N SER A 83 7.01 -6.61 -20.81
CA SER A 83 6.48 -6.88 -19.46
C SER A 83 5.00 -6.55 -19.26
N GLY A 84 4.39 -5.80 -20.20
CA GLY A 84 3.03 -5.26 -20.07
C GLY A 84 2.92 -4.03 -19.15
N ARG A 85 3.98 -3.67 -18.42
CA ARG A 85 3.99 -2.53 -17.50
C ARG A 85 3.96 -1.18 -18.23
N TRP A 86 4.21 -1.14 -19.53
CA TRP A 86 4.02 0.06 -20.35
C TRP A 86 2.62 0.67 -20.18
N GLU A 87 1.57 -0.15 -20.12
CA GLU A 87 0.18 0.31 -19.93
C GLU A 87 -0.18 0.32 -18.44
N GLN A 88 0.12 -0.76 -17.72
CA GLN A 88 -0.30 -0.96 -16.33
C GLN A 88 0.31 0.04 -15.34
N TYR A 89 1.51 0.56 -15.59
CA TYR A 89 2.16 1.54 -14.69
C TYR A 89 1.42 2.89 -14.69
N GLY A 90 0.58 3.16 -15.69
CA GLY A 90 -0.27 4.35 -15.71
C GLY A 90 0.50 5.67 -15.93
N PRO A 91 -0.03 6.80 -15.45
CA PRO A 91 0.47 8.14 -15.77
C PRO A 91 1.79 8.49 -15.08
N GLU A 92 2.20 7.76 -14.03
CA GLU A 92 3.46 8.01 -13.33
C GLU A 92 4.69 7.66 -14.18
N LEU A 93 4.53 6.82 -15.21
CA LEU A 93 5.60 6.45 -16.13
C LEU A 93 5.85 7.58 -17.13
N LEU A 94 6.98 8.28 -16.97
CA LEU A 94 7.38 9.35 -17.88
C LEU A 94 7.85 8.77 -19.22
N ARG A 95 7.01 8.91 -20.25
CA ARG A 95 7.23 8.44 -21.62
C ARG A 95 7.68 9.60 -22.51
N PHE A 96 8.63 9.35 -23.40
CA PHE A 96 9.06 10.33 -24.39
C PHE A 96 9.49 9.65 -25.70
N THR A 97 9.59 10.43 -26.76
CA THR A 97 10.10 9.99 -28.06
C THR A 97 11.43 10.68 -28.37
N ASP A 98 12.35 9.95 -28.96
CA ASP A 98 13.59 10.55 -29.47
C ASP A 98 13.40 11.23 -30.83
N ARG A 99 14.47 11.84 -31.35
CA ARG A 99 14.46 12.49 -32.68
C ARG A 99 14.18 11.55 -33.86
N GLY A 100 14.29 10.24 -33.64
CA GLY A 100 13.99 9.20 -34.62
C GLY A 100 12.63 8.56 -34.40
N GLU A 101 11.76 9.20 -33.62
CA GLU A 101 10.39 8.75 -33.31
C GLU A 101 10.33 7.39 -32.58
N ARG A 102 11.40 7.01 -31.89
CA ARG A 102 11.42 5.81 -31.05
C ARG A 102 10.97 6.13 -29.63
N GLY A 103 10.16 5.25 -29.06
CA GLY A 103 9.63 5.39 -27.70
C GLY A 103 10.63 5.00 -26.63
N PHE A 104 10.68 5.78 -25.56
CA PHE A 104 11.50 5.53 -24.37
C PHE A 104 10.74 5.90 -23.10
N VAL A 105 11.27 5.43 -21.97
CA VAL A 105 10.88 5.89 -20.64
C VAL A 105 12.08 6.39 -19.87
N ILE A 106 11.85 7.29 -18.92
CA ILE A 106 12.79 7.55 -17.84
C ILE A 106 12.45 6.57 -16.72
N GLY A 107 13.33 5.61 -16.45
CA GLY A 107 13.06 4.47 -15.58
C GLY A 107 12.65 4.87 -14.16
N PRO A 108 11.42 4.54 -13.70
CA PRO A 108 11.03 4.67 -12.30
C PRO A 108 11.61 3.54 -11.43
N THR A 109 12.01 2.44 -12.08
CA THR A 109 12.67 1.25 -11.56
C THR A 109 13.34 0.52 -12.74
N ASN A 110 13.95 -0.65 -12.53
CA ASN A 110 14.82 -1.30 -13.51
C ASN A 110 14.56 -2.82 -13.68
N GLU A 111 13.41 -3.38 -13.27
CA GLU A 111 13.15 -4.83 -13.39
C GLU A 111 13.28 -5.33 -14.84
N GLU A 112 12.77 -4.60 -15.82
CA GLU A 112 12.85 -4.98 -17.24
C GLU A 112 14.29 -4.90 -17.76
N ALA A 113 14.98 -3.80 -17.45
CA ALA A 113 16.34 -3.56 -17.92
C ALA A 113 17.34 -4.58 -17.36
N ILE A 114 17.22 -4.93 -16.07
CA ILE A 114 18.09 -5.94 -15.46
C ILE A 114 17.75 -7.34 -15.97
N THR A 115 16.47 -7.64 -16.20
CA THR A 115 16.08 -8.96 -16.75
C THR A 115 16.58 -9.13 -18.18
N ASP A 116 16.52 -8.08 -19.02
CA ASP A 116 17.12 -8.10 -20.36
C ASP A 116 18.64 -8.30 -20.33
N LEU A 117 19.35 -7.72 -19.36
CA LEU A 117 20.78 -7.98 -19.17
C LEU A 117 21.01 -9.44 -18.78
N MET A 118 20.28 -9.93 -17.78
CA MET A 118 20.50 -11.27 -17.24
C MET A 118 20.16 -12.38 -18.22
N ARG A 119 19.11 -12.23 -19.03
CA ARG A 119 18.76 -13.23 -20.07
C ARG A 119 19.85 -13.38 -21.15
N ARG A 120 20.72 -12.37 -21.33
CA ARG A 120 21.85 -12.41 -22.28
C ARG A 120 23.13 -12.96 -21.66
N GLU A 121 23.37 -12.65 -20.38
CA GLU A 121 24.64 -12.95 -19.69
C GLU A 121 24.61 -14.28 -18.92
N ILE A 122 23.44 -14.72 -18.44
CA ILE A 122 23.30 -16.01 -17.76
C ILE A 122 22.94 -17.10 -18.76
N THR A 123 23.86 -18.03 -18.93
CA THR A 123 23.70 -19.19 -19.84
C THR A 123 23.71 -20.52 -19.10
N SER A 124 24.07 -20.53 -17.80
CA SER A 124 24.13 -21.74 -16.98
C SER A 124 23.67 -21.49 -15.55
N TYR A 125 23.00 -22.48 -14.96
CA TYR A 125 22.62 -22.48 -13.54
C TYR A 125 23.83 -22.31 -12.58
N ARG A 126 25.05 -22.63 -13.05
CA ARG A 126 26.29 -22.48 -12.26
C ARG A 126 26.67 -21.02 -12.00
N GLN A 127 26.08 -20.07 -12.73
CA GLN A 127 26.25 -18.63 -12.50
C GLN A 127 25.29 -18.09 -11.43
N LEU A 128 24.38 -18.92 -10.92
CA LEU A 128 23.35 -18.55 -9.95
C LEU A 128 23.67 -19.14 -8.56
N PRO A 129 23.27 -18.46 -7.46
CA PRO A 129 22.56 -17.18 -7.43
C PRO A 129 23.44 -15.98 -7.81
N MET A 130 22.80 -14.96 -8.36
CA MET A 130 23.45 -13.69 -8.70
C MET A 130 22.66 -12.55 -8.05
N ASN A 131 23.32 -11.59 -7.41
CA ASN A 131 22.67 -10.41 -6.83
C ASN A 131 23.39 -9.14 -7.32
N LEU A 132 22.69 -8.34 -8.12
CA LEU A 132 23.21 -7.11 -8.70
C LEU A 132 22.46 -5.91 -8.14
N TYR A 133 23.16 -4.82 -7.85
CA TYR A 133 22.51 -3.59 -7.40
C TYR A 133 23.12 -2.36 -8.05
N HIS A 134 22.42 -1.24 -7.99
CA HIS A 134 23.00 0.07 -8.33
C HIS A 134 22.38 1.17 -7.48
N ILE A 135 23.11 2.28 -7.37
CA ILE A 135 22.59 3.53 -6.81
C ILE A 135 22.41 4.51 -7.97
N GLN A 136 21.17 4.85 -8.31
CA GLN A 136 20.83 5.57 -9.53
C GLN A 136 19.63 6.50 -9.32
N THR A 137 19.62 7.60 -10.07
CA THR A 137 18.46 8.47 -10.21
C THR A 137 17.31 7.72 -10.87
N LYS A 138 16.12 7.89 -10.31
CA LYS A 138 14.83 7.40 -10.82
C LYS A 138 13.90 8.58 -11.08
N PHE A 139 12.88 8.35 -11.90
CA PHE A 139 11.85 9.33 -12.14
C PHE A 139 10.45 8.72 -12.05
N ARG A 140 9.57 9.30 -11.23
CA ARG A 140 8.13 9.00 -11.19
C ARG A 140 7.39 10.33 -11.36
N ASP A 141 6.48 10.44 -12.33
CA ASP A 141 5.71 11.68 -12.54
C ASP A 141 4.55 11.79 -11.53
N GLU A 142 4.92 11.88 -10.26
CA GLU A 142 4.01 11.99 -9.12
C GLU A 142 3.05 13.16 -9.32
N VAL A 143 1.74 12.89 -9.22
CA VAL A 143 0.68 13.88 -9.47
C VAL A 143 0.76 15.04 -8.48
N ARG A 144 1.15 14.75 -7.23
CA ARG A 144 1.28 15.76 -6.16
C ARG A 144 2.60 15.57 -5.40
N PRO A 145 3.74 16.01 -5.97
CA PRO A 145 5.01 15.92 -5.26
C PRO A 145 4.96 16.81 -4.02
N ARG A 146 5.27 16.22 -2.87
CA ARG A 146 5.16 16.87 -1.56
C ARG A 146 6.30 16.46 -0.65
N PHE A 147 6.44 17.14 0.47
CA PHE A 147 7.36 16.74 1.53
C PHE A 147 8.85 16.72 1.17
N GLY A 148 9.26 17.58 0.23
CA GLY A 148 10.67 17.71 -0.12
C GLY A 148 11.18 16.50 -0.88
N VAL A 149 12.32 15.95 -0.44
CA VAL A 149 12.95 14.76 -1.03
C VAL A 149 12.29 13.44 -0.63
N MET A 150 11.26 13.47 0.22
CA MET A 150 10.55 12.25 0.63
C MET A 150 9.58 11.77 -0.45
N ARG A 151 8.91 12.69 -1.16
CA ARG A 151 8.00 12.36 -2.28
C ARG A 151 8.21 13.34 -3.43
N SER A 152 9.33 13.15 -4.12
CA SER A 152 9.77 13.93 -5.27
C SER A 152 9.56 13.17 -6.58
N ARG A 153 9.64 13.87 -7.71
CA ARG A 153 9.53 13.22 -9.03
C ARG A 153 10.84 12.60 -9.47
N GLU A 154 11.94 13.32 -9.26
CA GLU A 154 13.29 12.79 -9.42
C GLU A 154 13.88 12.51 -8.04
N PHE A 155 14.39 11.29 -7.83
CA PHE A 155 14.98 10.85 -6.57
C PHE A 155 16.09 9.84 -6.82
N ILE A 156 16.89 9.56 -5.78
CA ILE A 156 17.96 8.57 -5.84
C ILE A 156 17.49 7.33 -5.13
N MET A 157 17.60 6.20 -5.81
CA MET A 157 17.25 4.90 -5.28
C MET A 157 18.46 3.99 -5.34
N LYS A 158 18.62 3.18 -4.30
CA LYS A 158 19.35 1.93 -4.42
C LYS A 158 18.33 0.86 -4.74
N ASP A 159 18.51 0.14 -5.83
CA ASP A 159 17.68 -0.99 -6.23
C ASP A 159 18.60 -2.19 -6.53
N ALA A 160 18.17 -3.36 -6.08
CA ALA A 160 18.92 -4.61 -6.13
C ALA A 160 18.01 -5.72 -6.65
N TYR A 161 18.58 -6.60 -7.46
CA TYR A 161 17.86 -7.64 -8.17
C TYR A 161 18.67 -8.93 -8.09
N SER A 162 18.03 -9.97 -7.56
CA SER A 162 18.64 -11.27 -7.39
C SER A 162 17.97 -12.34 -8.24
N PHE A 163 18.78 -13.22 -8.83
CA PHE A 163 18.37 -14.24 -9.78
C PHE A 163 18.71 -15.61 -9.20
N HIS A 164 17.79 -16.57 -9.34
CA HIS A 164 17.82 -17.85 -8.61
C HIS A 164 17.34 -19.01 -9.48
N THR A 165 17.83 -20.21 -9.17
CA THR A 165 17.38 -21.48 -9.78
C THR A 165 16.08 -21.99 -9.18
N ASP A 166 15.84 -21.67 -7.90
CA ASP A 166 14.75 -22.21 -7.11
C ASP A 166 14.34 -21.23 -5.98
N LYS A 167 13.22 -21.54 -5.34
CA LYS A 167 12.63 -20.71 -4.29
C LYS A 167 13.46 -20.68 -3.01
N GLU A 168 14.22 -21.74 -2.73
CA GLU A 168 15.05 -21.80 -1.52
C GLU A 168 16.24 -20.84 -1.64
N SER A 169 16.91 -20.82 -2.79
CA SER A 169 17.96 -19.85 -3.11
C SER A 169 17.46 -18.40 -3.05
N LEU A 170 16.23 -18.15 -3.55
CA LEU A 170 15.58 -16.84 -3.43
C LEU A 170 15.34 -16.48 -1.96
N GLN A 171 14.79 -17.40 -1.15
CA GLN A 171 14.52 -17.15 0.26
C GLN A 171 15.81 -16.82 1.03
N GLN A 172 16.89 -17.58 0.81
CA GLN A 172 18.18 -17.32 1.44
C GLN A 172 18.70 -15.91 1.12
N THR A 173 18.58 -15.48 -0.14
CA THR A 173 19.02 -14.14 -0.55
C THR A 173 18.10 -13.05 0.00
N TYR A 174 16.80 -13.32 0.08
CA TYR A 174 15.82 -12.44 0.69
C TYR A 174 16.12 -12.19 2.18
N ASP A 175 16.44 -13.25 2.93
CA ASP A 175 16.81 -13.16 4.35
C ASP A 175 18.13 -12.39 4.54
N VAL A 176 19.10 -12.61 3.65
CA VAL A 176 20.34 -11.81 3.61
C VAL A 176 20.03 -10.34 3.36
N MET A 177 19.16 -10.01 2.40
CA MET A 177 18.76 -8.62 2.11
C MET A 177 18.00 -7.99 3.27
N TYR A 178 17.15 -8.75 3.97
CA TYR A 178 16.47 -8.29 5.17
C TYR A 178 17.49 -7.86 6.25
N GLN A 179 18.50 -8.69 6.50
CA GLN A 179 19.55 -8.38 7.46
C GLN A 179 20.44 -7.22 6.99
N THR A 180 20.77 -7.17 5.68
CA THR A 180 21.57 -6.08 5.08
C THR A 180 20.87 -4.73 5.27
N TYR A 181 19.57 -4.63 4.98
CA TYR A 181 18.80 -3.40 5.16
C TYR A 181 18.72 -3.03 6.65
N SER A 182 18.50 -4.02 7.52
CA SER A 182 18.52 -3.81 8.97
C SER A 182 19.86 -3.23 9.44
N ASN A 183 20.98 -3.75 8.94
CA ASN A 183 22.32 -3.23 9.26
C ASN A 183 22.52 -1.81 8.72
N ILE A 184 22.05 -1.51 7.50
CA ILE A 184 22.11 -0.16 6.92
C ILE A 184 21.40 0.83 7.82
N PHE A 185 20.15 0.59 8.17
CA PHE A 185 19.35 1.54 8.94
C PHE A 185 19.84 1.68 10.39
N ASN A 186 20.31 0.59 11.01
CA ASN A 186 21.00 0.63 12.30
C ASN A 186 22.28 1.50 12.24
N ARG A 187 23.11 1.36 11.20
CA ARG A 187 24.32 2.18 11.01
C ARG A 187 24.02 3.64 10.72
N LEU A 188 22.88 3.93 10.11
CA LEU A 188 22.37 5.29 9.90
C LEU A 188 21.74 5.89 11.17
N GLY A 189 21.54 5.10 12.22
CA GLY A 189 20.98 5.54 13.50
C GLY A 189 19.49 5.85 13.43
N LEU A 190 18.74 5.12 12.60
CA LEU A 190 17.30 5.30 12.42
C LEU A 190 16.52 4.38 13.38
N ASP A 191 15.42 4.88 13.94
CA ASP A 191 14.43 4.06 14.63
C ASP A 191 13.45 3.52 13.57
N PHE A 192 13.62 2.25 13.20
CA PHE A 192 12.88 1.63 12.12
C PHE A 192 12.32 0.28 12.53
N ARG A 193 11.30 -0.16 11.79
CA ARG A 193 10.74 -1.50 11.87
C ARG A 193 10.61 -2.09 10.47
N ALA A 194 10.95 -3.36 10.32
CA ALA A 194 10.60 -4.11 9.13
C ALA A 194 9.21 -4.71 9.31
N VAL A 195 8.31 -4.47 8.36
CA VAL A 195 6.89 -4.83 8.45
C VAL A 195 6.48 -5.61 7.22
N GLN A 196 5.60 -6.59 7.40
CA GLN A 196 5.01 -7.33 6.29
C GLN A 196 4.15 -6.38 5.46
N ALA A 197 4.31 -6.46 4.14
CA ALA A 197 3.67 -5.53 3.21
C ALA A 197 2.98 -6.27 2.07
N ASP A 198 2.04 -5.58 1.41
CA ASP A 198 1.46 -6.10 0.19
C ASP A 198 2.52 -6.19 -0.93
N THR A 199 2.35 -7.14 -1.84
CA THR A 199 3.25 -7.26 -3.00
C THR A 199 2.92 -6.27 -4.11
N GLY A 200 1.73 -5.65 -4.06
CA GLY A 200 1.25 -4.66 -5.00
C GLY A 200 1.34 -5.09 -6.46
N SER A 201 1.45 -4.09 -7.34
CA SER A 201 1.60 -4.28 -8.79
C SER A 201 2.97 -4.80 -9.21
N ILE A 202 3.97 -4.79 -8.31
CA ILE A 202 5.28 -5.44 -8.55
C ILE A 202 5.09 -6.97 -8.56
N GLY A 203 4.09 -7.46 -7.83
CA GLY A 203 3.79 -8.87 -7.70
C GLY A 203 4.81 -9.61 -6.82
N GLY A 204 4.47 -10.82 -6.43
CA GLY A 204 5.36 -11.68 -5.67
C GLY A 204 4.62 -12.61 -4.71
N SER A 205 5.37 -13.29 -3.84
CA SER A 205 4.79 -14.12 -2.78
C SER A 205 5.05 -13.63 -1.37
N ALA A 206 6.00 -12.72 -1.18
CA ALA A 206 6.33 -12.14 0.12
C ALA A 206 6.96 -10.76 -0.09
N SER A 207 6.65 -9.83 0.83
CA SER A 207 7.21 -8.49 0.82
C SER A 207 7.41 -7.95 2.24
N HIS A 208 8.50 -7.18 2.44
CA HIS A 208 8.75 -6.46 3.68
C HIS A 208 9.17 -5.02 3.39
N GLU A 209 8.44 -4.08 3.99
CA GLU A 209 8.79 -2.66 4.03
C GLU A 209 9.65 -2.37 5.26
N PHE A 210 10.57 -1.44 5.13
CA PHE A 210 11.36 -0.89 6.22
C PHE A 210 10.86 0.52 6.50
N GLN A 211 10.18 0.67 7.63
CA GLN A 211 9.44 1.87 8.02
C GLN A 211 10.18 2.60 9.14
N VAL A 212 10.62 3.84 8.88
CA VAL A 212 11.14 4.72 9.94
C VAL A 212 9.97 5.34 10.70
N LEU A 213 9.96 5.15 12.02
CA LEU A 213 8.85 5.63 12.85
C LEU A 213 8.89 7.15 12.97
N ALA A 214 7.87 7.82 12.41
CA ALA A 214 7.76 9.26 12.43
C ALA A 214 6.30 9.69 12.29
N ASN A 215 5.86 10.67 13.10
CA ASN A 215 4.50 11.21 13.03
C ASN A 215 4.15 11.85 11.67
N SER A 216 5.16 12.17 10.85
CA SER A 216 5.00 12.67 9.48
C SER A 216 5.01 11.58 8.41
N GLY A 217 5.03 10.31 8.82
CA GLY A 217 4.90 9.16 7.92
C GLY A 217 3.58 9.19 7.16
N GLU A 218 3.57 8.66 5.94
CA GLU A 218 2.32 8.50 5.18
C GLU A 218 1.64 7.18 5.53
N ASP A 219 2.42 6.14 5.86
CA ASP A 219 1.95 4.78 6.09
C ASP A 219 1.51 4.57 7.54
N ASP A 220 0.43 3.82 7.71
CA ASP A 220 0.00 3.31 9.01
C ASP A 220 0.57 1.91 9.21
N VAL A 221 1.40 1.79 10.24
CA VAL A 221 2.18 0.60 10.54
C VAL A 221 1.70 0.00 11.85
N ILE A 222 1.36 -1.28 11.78
CA ILE A 222 0.69 -2.03 12.82
C ILE A 222 1.75 -2.87 13.54
N PHE A 223 1.73 -2.88 14.87
CA PHE A 223 2.62 -3.72 15.67
C PHE A 223 1.87 -4.35 16.84
N SER A 224 2.25 -5.57 17.20
CA SER A 224 1.80 -6.15 18.47
C SER A 224 2.46 -5.47 19.67
N THR A 225 1.73 -5.39 20.79
CA THR A 225 2.26 -4.98 22.10
C THR A 225 3.15 -6.03 22.76
N GLU A 226 3.05 -7.30 22.36
CA GLU A 226 3.66 -8.45 23.06
C GLU A 226 4.52 -9.35 22.17
N SER A 227 4.56 -9.10 20.86
CA SER A 227 5.34 -9.90 19.90
C SER A 227 6.05 -9.04 18.85
N ASP A 228 6.78 -9.72 17.95
CA ASP A 228 7.46 -9.11 16.80
C ASP A 228 6.52 -8.93 15.58
N TYR A 229 5.22 -9.21 15.73
CA TYR A 229 4.26 -8.99 14.64
C TYR A 229 4.27 -7.52 14.22
N ALA A 230 4.49 -7.30 12.92
CA ALA A 230 4.51 -5.99 12.32
C ALA A 230 4.03 -6.06 10.87
N ALA A 231 3.05 -5.23 10.49
CA ALA A 231 2.50 -5.22 9.14
C ALA A 231 2.06 -3.80 8.72
N ASN A 232 2.05 -3.54 7.43
CA ASN A 232 1.35 -2.38 6.86
C ASN A 232 -0.17 -2.57 7.03
N ILE A 233 -0.93 -1.49 7.23
CA ILE A 233 -2.39 -1.53 7.42
C ILE A 233 -3.11 -2.26 6.27
N GLU A 234 -2.56 -2.16 5.07
CA GLU A 234 -3.07 -2.81 3.86
C GLU A 234 -3.05 -4.34 3.98
N LEU A 235 -2.09 -4.92 4.72
CA LEU A 235 -1.94 -6.36 4.92
C LEU A 235 -2.38 -6.86 6.30
N ALA A 236 -2.34 -6.01 7.33
CA ALA A 236 -2.52 -6.40 8.72
C ALA A 236 -3.83 -7.17 8.93
N GLU A 237 -3.76 -8.43 9.38
CA GLU A 237 -4.93 -9.31 9.47
C GLU A 237 -5.87 -8.86 10.59
N ALA A 238 -7.14 -8.68 10.24
CA ALA A 238 -8.18 -8.38 11.20
C ALA A 238 -8.83 -9.69 11.67
N VAL A 239 -8.53 -10.10 12.91
CA VAL A 239 -9.17 -11.25 13.54
C VAL A 239 -10.42 -10.83 14.29
N ALA A 240 -11.44 -11.69 14.30
CA ALA A 240 -12.65 -11.50 15.09
C ALA A 240 -12.69 -12.57 16.17
N ILE A 241 -12.67 -12.14 17.44
CA ILE A 241 -12.71 -13.03 18.59
C ILE A 241 -14.09 -12.93 19.25
N GLY A 242 -14.67 -14.07 19.58
CA GLY A 242 -15.93 -14.17 20.30
C GLY A 242 -16.91 -15.13 19.61
N GLU A 243 -18.08 -15.25 20.22
CA GLU A 243 -19.19 -16.03 19.69
C GLU A 243 -20.36 -15.11 19.33
N ARG A 244 -21.08 -15.46 18.27
CA ARG A 244 -22.29 -14.73 17.86
C ARG A 244 -23.36 -14.89 18.94
N ALA A 245 -23.80 -13.78 19.53
CA ALA A 245 -24.85 -13.80 20.54
C ALA A 245 -26.21 -14.24 19.96
N ALA A 246 -27.06 -14.84 20.80
CA ALA A 246 -28.40 -15.25 20.38
C ALA A 246 -29.30 -14.03 20.08
N PRO A 247 -30.27 -14.15 19.15
CA PRO A 247 -31.22 -13.08 18.85
C PRO A 247 -32.04 -12.69 20.08
N THR A 248 -32.15 -11.39 20.37
CA THR A 248 -32.93 -10.87 21.51
C THR A 248 -34.19 -10.11 21.11
N LYS A 249 -34.26 -9.62 19.86
CA LYS A 249 -35.37 -8.81 19.35
C LYS A 249 -35.83 -9.27 17.96
N ALA A 250 -37.09 -9.05 17.63
CA ALA A 250 -37.62 -9.29 16.29
C ALA A 250 -37.11 -8.23 15.31
N MET A 251 -36.87 -8.62 14.05
CA MET A 251 -36.50 -7.68 13.00
C MET A 251 -37.64 -6.69 12.73
N GLU A 252 -37.29 -5.40 12.65
CA GLU A 252 -38.25 -4.30 12.50
C GLU A 252 -37.83 -3.40 11.34
N LEU A 253 -38.78 -2.98 10.49
CA LEU A 253 -38.55 -1.99 9.45
C LEU A 253 -38.82 -0.59 9.99
N VAL A 254 -37.82 0.29 9.93
CA VAL A 254 -37.85 1.63 10.51
C VAL A 254 -37.66 2.69 9.42
N ASP A 255 -38.47 3.75 9.48
CA ASP A 255 -38.34 4.91 8.58
C ASP A 255 -37.16 5.80 9.01
N THR A 256 -36.21 5.99 8.10
CA THR A 256 -34.94 6.73 8.28
C THR A 256 -34.69 7.72 7.13
N PRO A 257 -35.62 8.63 6.79
CA PRO A 257 -35.52 9.46 5.59
C PRO A 257 -34.30 10.39 5.57
N ASN A 258 -33.75 10.72 6.75
CA ASN A 258 -32.65 11.66 6.93
C ASN A 258 -31.38 11.01 7.52
N ALA A 259 -31.28 9.68 7.53
CA ALA A 259 -30.08 8.99 7.98
C ALA A 259 -29.50 8.16 6.82
N LYS A 260 -28.48 8.74 6.16
CA LYS A 260 -27.75 8.11 5.05
C LYS A 260 -26.36 7.64 5.46
N THR A 261 -25.84 8.16 6.58
CA THR A 261 -24.54 7.78 7.14
C THR A 261 -24.72 7.02 8.46
N ILE A 262 -23.70 6.24 8.84
CA ILE A 262 -23.67 5.58 10.15
C ILE A 262 -23.78 6.59 11.29
N ALA A 263 -23.08 7.72 11.18
CA ALA A 263 -23.12 8.79 12.18
C ALA A 263 -24.53 9.34 12.39
N GLU A 264 -25.27 9.56 11.29
CA GLU A 264 -26.67 10.00 11.37
C GLU A 264 -27.58 8.92 11.97
N LEU A 265 -27.38 7.65 11.62
CA LEU A 265 -28.16 6.54 12.15
C LEU A 265 -27.97 6.40 13.67
N VAL A 266 -26.71 6.45 14.13
CA VAL A 266 -26.35 6.43 15.54
C VAL A 266 -26.97 7.62 16.27
N ALA A 267 -26.82 8.83 15.73
CA ALA A 267 -27.29 10.06 16.37
C ALA A 267 -28.83 10.16 16.44
N GLN A 268 -29.54 9.74 15.38
CA GLN A 268 -31.00 9.88 15.29
C GLN A 268 -31.76 8.76 16.01
N PHE A 269 -31.20 7.53 16.04
CA PHE A 269 -31.91 6.34 16.52
C PHE A 269 -31.26 5.70 17.75
N ASN A 270 -30.20 6.31 18.30
CA ASN A 270 -29.48 5.83 19.47
C ASN A 270 -29.02 4.36 19.32
N GLN A 271 -28.65 3.98 18.09
CA GLN A 271 -28.09 2.68 17.79
C GLN A 271 -26.61 2.67 18.18
N PRO A 272 -26.13 1.65 18.92
CA PRO A 272 -24.70 1.47 19.12
C PRO A 272 -24.00 1.31 17.76
N ILE A 273 -22.86 1.96 17.57
CA ILE A 273 -22.15 1.91 16.28
C ILE A 273 -21.74 0.48 15.91
N GLU A 274 -21.43 -0.34 16.91
CA GLU A 274 -21.08 -1.77 16.80
C GLU A 274 -22.27 -2.65 16.41
N LYS A 275 -23.50 -2.11 16.48
CA LYS A 275 -24.73 -2.73 16.00
C LYS A 275 -25.17 -2.18 14.64
N THR A 276 -24.34 -1.39 13.96
CA THR A 276 -24.62 -0.91 12.60
C THR A 276 -23.65 -1.53 11.61
N VAL A 277 -24.04 -1.62 10.34
CA VAL A 277 -23.18 -2.07 9.24
C VAL A 277 -23.15 -1.09 8.08
N LYS A 278 -22.01 -0.99 7.42
CA LYS A 278 -21.84 -0.30 6.13
C LYS A 278 -21.92 -1.33 5.02
N THR A 279 -22.77 -1.12 4.03
CA THR A 279 -22.84 -1.93 2.81
C THR A 279 -22.26 -1.13 1.66
N LEU A 280 -21.09 -1.57 1.17
CA LEU A 280 -20.38 -0.96 0.04
C LEU A 280 -20.59 -1.83 -1.19
N ILE A 281 -21.01 -1.24 -2.30
CA ILE A 281 -21.19 -1.97 -3.56
C ILE A 281 -20.01 -1.68 -4.46
N VAL A 282 -19.36 -2.75 -4.93
CA VAL A 282 -18.17 -2.71 -5.77
C VAL A 282 -18.44 -3.46 -7.07
N LYS A 283 -17.63 -3.20 -8.10
CA LYS A 283 -17.70 -3.94 -9.36
C LYS A 283 -17.26 -5.39 -9.14
N GLY A 284 -18.00 -6.32 -9.71
CA GLY A 284 -17.66 -7.74 -9.68
C GLY A 284 -16.80 -8.16 -10.87
N VAL A 285 -16.28 -9.39 -10.80
CA VAL A 285 -15.28 -9.90 -11.74
C VAL A 285 -15.80 -10.14 -13.17
N SER A 286 -17.12 -10.21 -13.40
CA SER A 286 -17.69 -10.51 -14.71
C SER A 286 -19.02 -9.81 -14.97
N GLU A 287 -19.46 -9.76 -16.23
CA GLU A 287 -20.75 -9.17 -16.61
C GLU A 287 -21.95 -9.97 -16.05
N GLU A 288 -21.80 -11.27 -15.79
CA GLU A 288 -22.83 -12.10 -15.15
C GLU A 288 -22.99 -11.78 -13.66
N GLN A 289 -21.91 -11.35 -13.01
CA GLN A 289 -21.89 -10.88 -11.62
C GLN A 289 -21.29 -9.46 -11.56
N PRO A 290 -22.00 -8.45 -12.10
CA PRO A 290 -21.41 -7.14 -12.33
C PRO A 290 -21.18 -6.36 -11.03
N LEU A 291 -21.86 -6.75 -9.94
CA LEU A 291 -21.83 -6.06 -8.65
C LEU A 291 -21.67 -7.06 -7.51
N VAL A 292 -20.89 -6.68 -6.49
CA VAL A 292 -20.72 -7.43 -5.24
C VAL A 292 -20.93 -6.47 -4.06
N ALA A 293 -21.61 -6.94 -3.02
CA ALA A 293 -21.78 -6.20 -1.78
C ALA A 293 -20.75 -6.64 -0.73
N LEU A 294 -19.97 -5.68 -0.25
CA LEU A 294 -19.02 -5.85 0.85
C LEU A 294 -19.61 -5.21 2.11
N ILE A 295 -19.68 -5.95 3.22
CA ILE A 295 -20.31 -5.47 4.45
C ILE A 295 -19.33 -5.49 5.61
N ILE A 296 -19.13 -4.33 6.21
CA ILE A 296 -18.28 -4.12 7.40
C ILE A 296 -19.10 -3.50 8.53
N ARG A 297 -18.62 -3.60 9.77
CA ARG A 297 -19.25 -2.96 10.93
C ARG A 297 -19.14 -1.44 10.83
N GLY A 298 -20.09 -0.71 11.42
CA GLY A 298 -20.21 0.74 11.25
C GLY A 298 -19.02 1.56 11.73
N ASP A 299 -18.26 1.04 12.70
CA ASP A 299 -17.03 1.60 13.25
C ASP A 299 -15.77 1.18 12.48
N HIS A 300 -15.88 0.31 11.48
CA HIS A 300 -14.76 -0.15 10.67
C HIS A 300 -14.71 0.55 9.29
N GLU A 301 -13.54 0.49 8.66
CA GLU A 301 -13.29 0.96 7.29
C GLU A 301 -12.90 -0.21 6.39
N LEU A 302 -13.33 -0.16 5.13
CA LEU A 302 -13.03 -1.19 4.15
C LEU A 302 -11.53 -1.12 3.81
N ASN A 303 -10.88 -2.27 3.78
CA ASN A 303 -9.55 -2.39 3.21
C ASN A 303 -9.68 -2.77 1.74
N GLU A 304 -9.43 -1.81 0.85
CA GLU A 304 -9.59 -1.98 -0.60
C GLU A 304 -8.62 -3.03 -1.15
N ILE A 305 -7.38 -3.10 -0.63
CA ILE A 305 -6.38 -4.09 -1.04
C ILE A 305 -6.79 -5.51 -0.69
N LYS A 306 -7.38 -5.73 0.49
CA LYS A 306 -7.94 -7.03 0.87
C LYS A 306 -9.18 -7.37 0.04
N ALA A 307 -10.02 -6.37 -0.23
CA ALA A 307 -11.22 -6.55 -1.05
C ALA A 307 -10.88 -6.95 -2.50
N GLU A 308 -9.87 -6.33 -3.10
CA GLU A 308 -9.42 -6.62 -4.47
C GLU A 308 -8.95 -8.07 -4.65
N LYS A 309 -8.43 -8.70 -3.59
CA LYS A 309 -7.96 -10.09 -3.62
C LYS A 309 -9.08 -11.13 -3.56
N LEU A 310 -10.34 -10.70 -3.41
CA LEU A 310 -11.49 -11.61 -3.43
C LEU A 310 -11.82 -12.01 -4.86
N ALA A 311 -12.03 -13.32 -5.08
CA ALA A 311 -12.30 -13.87 -6.41
C ALA A 311 -13.54 -13.30 -7.10
N GLU A 312 -14.48 -12.76 -6.32
CA GLU A 312 -15.72 -12.16 -6.81
C GLU A 312 -15.58 -10.69 -7.20
N VAL A 313 -14.55 -9.99 -6.69
CA VAL A 313 -14.36 -8.55 -6.86
C VAL A 313 -13.49 -8.28 -8.09
N ALA A 314 -13.78 -7.19 -8.80
CA ALA A 314 -12.95 -6.75 -9.92
C ALA A 314 -11.54 -6.35 -9.46
N SER A 315 -10.54 -6.67 -10.28
CA SER A 315 -9.17 -6.15 -10.16
C SER A 315 -8.83 -5.48 -11.49
N PRO A 316 -8.58 -4.15 -11.53
CA PRO A 316 -8.44 -3.24 -10.39
C PRO A 316 -9.74 -3.01 -9.61
N PHE A 317 -9.61 -2.76 -8.30
CA PHE A 317 -10.74 -2.46 -7.43
C PHE A 317 -11.46 -1.17 -7.85
N GLU A 318 -12.80 -1.20 -7.87
CA GLU A 318 -13.62 -0.04 -8.19
C GLU A 318 -14.96 -0.10 -7.45
N PHE A 319 -15.39 1.03 -6.88
CA PHE A 319 -16.76 1.19 -6.39
C PHE A 319 -17.75 1.23 -7.54
N ALA A 320 -18.96 0.72 -7.31
CA ALA A 320 -20.04 0.79 -8.29
C ALA A 320 -20.65 2.19 -8.36
N ASP A 321 -21.10 2.58 -9.55
CA ASP A 321 -21.79 3.86 -9.76
C ASP A 321 -23.19 3.85 -9.12
N GLU A 322 -23.61 4.98 -8.51
CA GLU A 322 -24.93 5.08 -7.85
C GLU A 322 -26.10 4.72 -8.79
N GLY A 323 -25.97 5.05 -10.09
CA GLY A 323 -26.97 4.72 -11.10
C GLY A 323 -27.11 3.21 -11.30
N GLU A 324 -26.00 2.48 -11.33
CA GLU A 324 -25.97 1.02 -11.46
C GLU A 324 -26.54 0.34 -10.22
N ILE A 325 -26.13 0.82 -9.03
CA ILE A 325 -26.65 0.37 -7.73
C ILE A 325 -28.17 0.49 -7.70
N LYS A 326 -28.70 1.68 -8.01
CA LYS A 326 -30.14 1.93 -7.98
C LYS A 326 -30.90 1.11 -9.01
N ALA A 327 -30.34 0.92 -10.21
CA ALA A 327 -30.95 0.08 -11.23
C ALA A 327 -31.02 -1.40 -10.83
N LYS A 328 -30.01 -1.92 -10.12
CA LYS A 328 -29.93 -3.33 -9.74
C LYS A 328 -30.67 -3.66 -8.43
N ILE A 329 -30.53 -2.81 -7.41
CA ILE A 329 -31.01 -3.06 -6.04
C ILE A 329 -32.34 -2.33 -5.77
N GLY A 330 -32.62 -1.23 -6.48
CA GLY A 330 -33.84 -0.44 -6.30
C GLY A 330 -33.76 0.65 -5.21
N ALA A 331 -32.61 0.78 -4.55
CA ALA A 331 -32.33 1.81 -3.55
C ALA A 331 -30.95 2.43 -3.77
N GLY A 332 -30.77 3.66 -3.29
CA GLY A 332 -29.51 4.40 -3.33
C GLY A 332 -28.61 4.13 -2.13
N VAL A 333 -27.41 4.70 -2.20
CA VAL A 333 -26.42 4.67 -1.11
C VAL A 333 -27.02 5.28 0.16
N GLY A 334 -26.79 4.62 1.30
CA GLY A 334 -27.35 4.99 2.60
C GLY A 334 -28.66 4.27 2.96
N SER A 335 -29.18 3.39 2.11
CA SER A 335 -30.31 2.51 2.44
C SER A 335 -30.11 1.05 1.99
N LEU A 336 -28.85 0.66 1.79
CA LEU A 336 -28.45 -0.68 1.33
C LEU A 336 -28.14 -1.61 2.52
N GLY A 337 -28.46 -2.90 2.38
CA GLY A 337 -28.19 -3.90 3.40
C GLY A 337 -28.34 -5.34 2.90
N PRO A 338 -28.04 -6.34 3.75
CA PRO A 338 -27.96 -7.74 3.32
C PRO A 338 -29.32 -8.42 3.10
N VAL A 339 -30.39 -7.90 3.71
CA VAL A 339 -31.72 -8.53 3.68
C VAL A 339 -32.36 -8.34 2.30
N ASN A 340 -32.79 -9.44 1.67
CA ASN A 340 -33.37 -9.47 0.32
C ASN A 340 -32.45 -8.89 -0.79
N LEU A 341 -31.13 -8.92 -0.57
CA LEU A 341 -30.17 -8.44 -1.56
C LEU A 341 -29.96 -9.51 -2.64
N ASN A 342 -30.05 -9.10 -3.91
CA ASN A 342 -30.06 -9.98 -5.09
C ASN A 342 -28.71 -10.05 -5.82
N ILE A 343 -27.62 -9.69 -5.14
CA ILE A 343 -26.24 -9.74 -5.63
C ILE A 343 -25.37 -10.52 -4.63
N PRO A 344 -24.21 -11.06 -5.05
CA PRO A 344 -23.28 -11.70 -4.13
C PRO A 344 -22.92 -10.80 -2.96
N VAL A 345 -22.89 -11.37 -1.75
CA VAL A 345 -22.57 -10.66 -0.51
C VAL A 345 -21.37 -11.31 0.16
N ILE A 346 -20.39 -10.50 0.54
CA ILE A 346 -19.24 -10.88 1.35
C ILE A 346 -19.23 -10.00 2.57
N ILE A 347 -19.12 -10.60 3.75
CA ILE A 347 -19.13 -9.89 5.02
C ILE A 347 -17.79 -10.02 5.73
N ASP A 348 -17.43 -8.99 6.49
CA ASP A 348 -16.27 -9.04 7.37
C ASP A 348 -16.46 -10.05 8.51
N ARG A 349 -15.36 -10.62 8.98
CA ARG A 349 -15.34 -11.53 10.14
C ARG A 349 -16.03 -10.94 11.37
N SER A 350 -15.87 -9.64 11.64
CA SER A 350 -16.55 -8.98 12.76
C SER A 350 -18.07 -8.92 12.57
N VAL A 351 -18.53 -8.77 11.33
CA VAL A 351 -19.96 -8.72 10.97
C VAL A 351 -20.61 -10.10 11.11
N ALA A 352 -19.86 -11.18 10.83
CA ALA A 352 -20.35 -12.55 11.02
C ALA A 352 -20.71 -12.87 12.49
N LEU A 353 -20.07 -12.19 13.44
CA LEU A 353 -20.33 -12.34 14.89
C LEU A 353 -21.46 -11.43 15.40
N MET A 354 -22.01 -10.55 14.56
CA MET A 354 -23.08 -9.64 14.98
C MET A 354 -24.42 -10.37 15.19
N SER A 355 -25.20 -9.82 16.10
CA SER A 355 -26.60 -10.16 16.36
C SER A 355 -27.39 -8.87 16.58
N ASP A 356 -28.70 -8.91 16.38
CA ASP A 356 -29.61 -7.76 16.54
C ASP A 356 -29.04 -6.44 15.93
N PHE A 357 -28.49 -6.52 14.72
CA PHE A 357 -27.83 -5.38 14.08
C PHE A 357 -28.76 -4.61 13.15
N SER A 358 -28.33 -3.43 12.72
CA SER A 358 -29.05 -2.51 11.87
C SER A 358 -28.36 -2.34 10.52
N ALA A 359 -29.13 -2.43 9.44
CA ALA A 359 -28.66 -2.25 8.07
C ALA A 359 -29.75 -1.59 7.21
N GLY A 360 -29.37 -1.02 6.06
CA GLY A 360 -30.35 -0.48 5.11
C GLY A 360 -31.32 -1.56 4.63
N ALA A 361 -32.56 -1.15 4.33
CA ALA A 361 -33.63 -2.09 3.96
C ALA A 361 -33.67 -2.46 2.47
N ASN A 362 -32.73 -1.96 1.66
CA ASN A 362 -32.81 -1.92 0.20
C ASN A 362 -34.06 -1.17 -0.30
N ILE A 363 -34.51 -0.20 0.50
CA ILE A 363 -35.64 0.70 0.22
C ILE A 363 -35.22 2.11 0.65
N ASP A 364 -35.26 3.09 -0.26
CA ASP A 364 -34.84 4.46 0.02
C ASP A 364 -35.48 5.01 1.30
N GLY A 365 -34.65 5.49 2.22
CA GLY A 365 -35.08 6.10 3.47
C GLY A 365 -35.62 5.11 4.52
N LYS A 366 -35.25 3.83 4.44
CA LYS A 366 -35.61 2.83 5.45
C LYS A 366 -34.44 1.93 5.84
N HIS A 367 -34.45 1.47 7.09
CA HIS A 367 -33.50 0.48 7.63
C HIS A 367 -34.25 -0.67 8.31
N TYR A 368 -33.65 -1.86 8.30
CA TYR A 368 -34.03 -2.93 9.22
C TYR A 368 -33.21 -2.83 10.50
N PHE A 369 -33.87 -2.88 11.65
CA PHE A 369 -33.24 -3.01 12.96
C PHE A 369 -33.40 -4.43 13.49
N ASN A 370 -32.49 -4.84 14.37
CA ASN A 370 -32.48 -6.15 15.03
C ASN A 370 -32.37 -7.35 14.08
N ILE A 371 -31.66 -7.18 12.97
CA ILE A 371 -31.35 -8.24 12.00
C ILE A 371 -30.48 -9.30 12.69
N ASN A 372 -30.78 -10.56 12.43
CA ASN A 372 -29.97 -11.69 12.87
C ASN A 372 -29.68 -12.63 11.69
N TRP A 373 -28.42 -13.05 11.60
CA TRP A 373 -28.00 -14.10 10.69
C TRP A 373 -28.78 -15.40 10.93
N GLU A 374 -28.99 -16.17 9.87
CA GLU A 374 -29.75 -17.43 9.80
C GLU A 374 -31.26 -17.30 10.06
N ARG A 375 -31.70 -16.42 10.97
CA ARG A 375 -33.11 -16.15 11.22
C ARG A 375 -33.74 -15.30 10.13
N ASP A 376 -33.13 -14.15 9.83
CA ASP A 376 -33.69 -13.16 8.90
C ASP A 376 -32.98 -13.16 7.54
N VAL A 377 -31.69 -13.49 7.53
CA VAL A 377 -30.86 -13.53 6.33
C VAL A 377 -29.78 -14.60 6.49
N ILE A 378 -29.56 -15.40 5.44
CA ILE A 378 -28.53 -16.45 5.43
C ILE A 378 -27.15 -15.82 5.63
N LEU A 379 -26.29 -16.45 6.42
CA LEU A 379 -24.92 -16.01 6.62
C LEU A 379 -24.12 -16.11 5.29
N PRO A 380 -23.65 -14.99 4.72
CA PRO A 380 -22.91 -15.01 3.45
C PRO A 380 -21.46 -15.48 3.61
N LYS A 381 -20.68 -15.41 2.52
CA LYS A 381 -19.23 -15.65 2.55
C LYS A 381 -18.57 -14.68 3.53
N VAL A 382 -17.71 -15.21 4.40
CA VAL A 382 -16.96 -14.43 5.38
C VAL A 382 -15.52 -14.26 4.91
N ALA A 383 -14.99 -13.05 4.97
CA ALA A 383 -13.60 -12.74 4.63
C ALA A 383 -13.05 -11.64 5.56
N ASP A 384 -11.72 -11.50 5.62
CA ASP A 384 -11.09 -10.30 6.21
C ASP A 384 -11.06 -9.21 5.14
N ILE A 385 -11.87 -8.17 5.34
CA ILE A 385 -12.04 -7.07 4.37
C ILE A 385 -11.95 -5.69 5.03
N ARG A 386 -11.56 -5.62 6.30
CA ARG A 386 -11.47 -4.35 7.03
C ARG A 386 -10.04 -3.98 7.35
N ASN A 387 -9.81 -2.69 7.59
CA ASN A 387 -8.63 -2.23 8.30
C ASN A 387 -8.72 -2.64 9.77
N VAL A 388 -7.56 -2.95 10.36
CA VAL A 388 -7.45 -3.10 11.82
C VAL A 388 -7.58 -1.74 12.49
N VAL A 389 -8.02 -1.74 13.75
CA VAL A 389 -8.08 -0.53 14.60
C VAL A 389 -7.17 -0.70 15.81
N GLU A 390 -6.71 0.40 16.39
CA GLU A 390 -5.89 0.35 17.60
C GLU A 390 -6.63 -0.37 18.73
N GLY A 391 -5.95 -1.32 19.38
CA GLY A 391 -6.54 -2.19 20.41
C GLY A 391 -7.13 -3.49 19.88
N ASP A 392 -7.21 -3.70 18.56
CA ASP A 392 -7.58 -5.01 18.01
C ASP A 392 -6.64 -6.11 18.53
N PRO A 393 -7.11 -7.35 18.71
CA PRO A 393 -6.24 -8.47 19.07
C PRO A 393 -5.22 -8.75 17.96
N SER A 394 -3.97 -9.04 18.35
CA SER A 394 -2.93 -9.42 17.39
C SER A 394 -3.27 -10.75 16.72
N PRO A 395 -3.06 -10.90 15.39
CA PRO A 395 -3.40 -12.12 14.66
C PRO A 395 -2.54 -13.33 15.07
N ASP A 396 -1.39 -13.11 15.69
CA ASP A 396 -0.55 -14.16 16.26
C ASP A 396 -0.98 -14.60 17.68
N GLY A 397 -2.07 -14.04 18.21
CA GLY A 397 -2.64 -14.35 19.51
C GLY A 397 -1.89 -13.76 20.70
N LYS A 398 -0.93 -12.84 20.48
CA LYS A 398 -0.11 -12.24 21.54
C LYS A 398 -0.34 -10.73 21.59
N GLY A 399 -0.95 -10.24 22.67
CA GLY A 399 -1.23 -8.82 22.87
C GLY A 399 -2.26 -8.22 21.91
N THR A 400 -2.24 -6.90 21.81
CA THR A 400 -3.11 -6.10 20.95
C THR A 400 -2.30 -5.29 19.94
N LEU A 401 -2.97 -4.74 18.94
CA LEU A 401 -2.39 -3.97 17.86
C LEU A 401 -2.27 -2.49 18.25
N LEU A 402 -1.08 -1.93 18.04
CA LEU A 402 -0.81 -0.49 18.05
C LEU A 402 -0.63 -0.01 16.62
N ILE A 403 -1.09 1.20 16.33
CA ILE A 403 -0.90 1.84 15.03
C ILE A 403 0.04 3.03 15.20
N LYS A 404 1.11 3.08 14.42
CA LYS A 404 2.03 4.23 14.34
C LYS A 404 2.23 4.64 12.90
N ARG A 405 2.69 5.87 12.69
CA ARG A 405 3.03 6.37 11.35
C ARG A 405 4.47 6.05 10.97
N GLY A 406 4.66 5.58 9.75
CA GLY A 406 5.94 5.18 9.17
C GLY A 406 6.29 5.94 7.89
N ILE A 407 7.59 6.18 7.69
CA ILE A 407 8.14 6.59 6.40
C ILE A 407 8.83 5.37 5.80
N GLU A 408 8.33 4.88 4.67
CA GLU A 408 8.98 3.80 3.93
C GLU A 408 10.37 4.27 3.44
N VAL A 409 11.42 3.61 3.90
CA VAL A 409 12.82 3.90 3.51
C VAL A 409 13.48 2.74 2.77
N GLY A 410 12.77 1.63 2.60
CA GLY A 410 13.22 0.49 1.82
C GLY A 410 12.16 -0.59 1.72
N HIS A 411 12.24 -1.39 0.67
CA HIS A 411 11.30 -2.46 0.38
C HIS A 411 12.04 -3.64 -0.24
N ILE A 412 11.73 -4.85 0.21
CA ILE A 412 12.25 -6.09 -0.39
C ILE A 412 11.11 -7.00 -0.81
N PHE A 413 11.20 -7.57 -2.02
CA PHE A 413 10.15 -8.37 -2.65
C PHE A 413 10.68 -9.75 -3.06
N GLN A 414 9.81 -10.76 -2.98
CA GLN A 414 9.99 -12.03 -3.69
C GLN A 414 9.14 -12.04 -4.96
N LEU A 415 9.65 -11.47 -6.07
CA LEU A 415 8.90 -11.36 -7.33
C LEU A 415 8.55 -12.72 -7.96
N GLY A 416 9.35 -13.77 -7.72
CA GLY A 416 9.14 -15.06 -8.37
C GLY A 416 9.24 -14.96 -9.89
N LYS A 417 8.29 -15.55 -10.62
CA LYS A 417 8.20 -15.48 -12.10
C LYS A 417 7.19 -14.44 -12.58
N ASN A 418 6.86 -13.46 -11.74
CA ASN A 418 5.70 -12.59 -11.96
C ASN A 418 5.95 -11.41 -12.91
N ILE A 419 7.17 -11.22 -13.43
CA ILE A 419 7.38 -10.32 -14.57
C ILE A 419 6.88 -11.08 -15.81
N PRO A 420 5.69 -10.78 -16.34
CA PRO A 420 5.11 -11.59 -17.41
C PRO A 420 5.98 -11.43 -18.65
N LYS A 421 6.32 -12.55 -19.31
CA LYS A 421 6.99 -12.64 -20.63
C LYS A 421 8.47 -12.24 -20.72
N LEU A 422 9.20 -12.04 -19.62
CA LEU A 422 10.66 -11.91 -19.63
C LEU A 422 11.40 -13.12 -19.04
#